data_AF-A0A3D4EJZ4-F1
#
_entry.id   AF-A0A3D4EJZ4-F1
#
_cell.length_a   1.000
_cell.length_b   1.000
_cell.length_c   1.000
_cell.angle_alpha   90.00
_cell.angle_beta   90.00
_cell.angle_gamma   90.00
#
_symmetry.space_group_name_H-M   'P 1'
#
loop_
_entity.id
_entity.type
_entity.pdbx_description
1 polymer ?
#
loop_
_entity_poly.entity_id
_entity_poly.type
_entity_poly.pdbx_seq_one_letter_code
_entity_poly.pdbx_strand_id
1 'polypeptide(L)' 'MSIKTYRPTTPARRQMTVSGFDGVDKHARPEKKLTEVLKKNSGRNSYGR' A
#
# COMPACT_ATOMS: atom_id res chain seq x y z
N MET A 1 -13.75 6.90 4.33
CA MET A 1 -12.29 6.69 4.40
C MET A 1 -11.66 7.98 4.90
N SER A 2 -11.16 7.98 6.13
CA SER A 2 -10.43 9.14 6.64
C SER A 2 -9.02 9.26 6.03
N ILE A 3 -8.47 10.47 6.08
CA ILE A 3 -7.07 10.77 5.75
C ILE A 3 -6.37 11.13 7.06
N LYS A 4 -5.26 10.45 7.35
CA LYS A 4 -4.41 10.73 8.51
C LYS A 4 -3.19 11.54 8.08
N THR A 5 -3.09 12.76 8.59
CA THR A 5 -1.90 13.60 8.46
C THR A 5 -0.90 13.30 9.58
N TYR A 6 0.39 13.19 9.26
CA TYR A 6 1.41 12.94 10.26
C TYR A 6 1.93 14.22 10.92
N ARG A 7 2.40 14.09 12.17
CA ARG A 7 3.16 15.16 12.83
C ARG A 7 4.48 15.38 12.06
N PRO A 8 4.92 16.63 11.86
CA PRO A 8 6.09 16.96 11.05
C PRO A 8 7.41 16.74 11.82
N THR A 9 7.68 15.52 12.26
CA THR A 9 8.90 15.17 13.01
C THR A 9 10.14 15.08 12.13
N THR A 10 9.97 14.96 10.81
CA THR A 10 11.04 15.07 9.80
C THR A 10 10.54 15.88 8.59
N PRO A 11 11.43 16.49 7.77
CA PRO A 11 11.01 17.27 6.60
C PRO A 11 10.12 16.49 5.62
N ALA A 12 10.46 15.21 5.37
CA ALA A 12 9.70 14.33 4.50
C ALA A 12 8.26 14.08 4.99
N ARG A 13 8.00 14.22 6.31
CA ARG A 13 6.69 13.96 6.92
C ARG A 13 5.77 15.17 6.94
N ARG A 14 6.24 16.37 6.59
CA ARG A 14 5.47 17.63 6.69
C ARG A 14 4.18 17.64 5.88
N GLN A 15 4.22 17.07 4.68
CA GLN A 15 3.07 16.97 3.78
C GLN A 15 2.56 15.53 3.65
N MET A 16 3.15 14.58 4.39
CA MET A 16 2.81 13.17 4.25
C MET A 16 1.44 12.89 4.87
N THR A 17 0.57 12.30 4.07
CA THR A 17 -0.73 11.78 4.49
C THR A 17 -0.82 10.29 4.15
N VAL A 18 -1.65 9.56 4.90
CA VAL A 18 -2.01 8.17 4.59
C VAL A 18 -3.50 7.96 4.75
N SER A 19 -4.05 6.91 4.14
CA SER A 19 -5.41 6.46 4.41
C SER A 19 -5.55 5.99 5.86
N GLY A 20 -6.69 6.29 6.50
CA GLY A 20 -6.95 5.90 7.89
C GLY A 20 -7.41 4.46 8.10
N PHE A 21 -7.82 3.75 7.04
CA PHE A 21 -8.26 2.35 7.06
C PHE A 21 -9.46 2.03 7.97
N ASP A 22 -10.34 3.01 8.28
CA ASP A 22 -11.47 2.84 9.23
C ASP A 22 -12.47 1.72 8.85
N GLY A 23 -12.50 1.28 7.58
CA GLY A 23 -13.36 0.20 7.09
C GLY A 23 -12.64 -1.13 6.88
N VAL A 24 -11.38 -1.26 7.30
CA VAL A 24 -10.58 -2.48 7.17
C VAL A 24 -10.37 -3.09 8.55
N ASP A 25 -10.61 -4.39 8.68
CA ASP A 25 -10.35 -5.11 9.93
C ASP A 25 -8.85 -5.02 10.33
N LYS A 26 -8.58 -4.82 11.61
CA LYS A 26 -7.22 -4.74 12.17
C LYS A 26 -6.35 -5.97 11.85
N HIS A 27 -6.98 -7.13 11.69
CA HIS A 27 -6.31 -8.40 11.39
C HIS A 27 -6.70 -8.94 10.01
N ALA A 28 -7.13 -8.06 9.10
CA ALA A 28 -7.46 -8.43 7.73
C ALA A 28 -6.31 -9.21 7.08
N ARG A 29 -6.62 -10.44 6.65
CA ARG A 29 -5.76 -11.29 5.83
C ARG A 29 -6.57 -11.75 4.64
N PRO A 30 -5.97 -11.86 3.45
CA PRO A 30 -6.70 -12.33 2.29
C PRO A 30 -6.97 -13.84 2.39
N GLU A 31 -8.05 -14.30 1.77
CA GLU A 31 -8.39 -15.72 1.68
C GLU A 31 -7.34 -16.46 0.82
N LYS A 32 -6.76 -17.52 1.38
CA LYS A 32 -5.61 -18.21 0.75
C LYS A 32 -5.99 -18.82 -0.61
N LYS A 33 -7.21 -19.33 -0.75
CA LYS A 33 -7.68 -19.94 -2.01
C LYS A 33 -7.97 -18.91 -3.11
N LEU A 34 -8.10 -17.63 -2.76
CA LEU A 34 -8.42 -16.53 -3.69
C LEU A 34 -7.20 -15.65 -3.99
N THR A 35 -5.99 -16.07 -3.59
CA THR A 35 -4.76 -15.33 -3.84
C THR A 35 -3.81 -16.10 -4.75
N GLU A 36 -3.02 -15.36 -5.51
CA GLU A 36 -1.97 -15.89 -6.38
C GLU A 36 -0.68 -15.09 -6.24
N VAL A 37 0.43 -15.64 -6.74
CA VAL A 37 1.73 -14.96 -6.72
C VAL A 37 1.80 -13.98 -7.88
N LEU A 38 1.82 -12.68 -7.56
CA LEU A 38 2.05 -11.63 -8.55
C LEU A 38 3.56 -11.43 -8.80
N LYS A 39 4.04 -11.87 -9.96
CA LYS A 39 5.44 -11.64 -10.38
C LYS A 39 5.65 -10.17 -10.72
N LYS A 40 6.72 -9.57 -10.19
CA LYS A 40 7.12 -8.21 -10.54
C LYS A 40 7.98 -8.23 -11.81
N ASN A 41 7.54 -7.51 -12.83
CA ASN A 41 8.27 -7.40 -14.10
C ASN A 41 9.15 -6.15 -14.17
N SER A 42 9.13 -5.28 -13.14
CA SER A 42 9.99 -4.09 -13.00
C SER A 42 10.01 -3.18 -14.24
N GLY A 43 8.87 -3.02 -14.90
CA GLY A 43 8.72 -2.20 -16.10
C GLY A 43 9.11 -2.88 -17.42
N ARG A 44 9.52 -4.16 -17.40
CA ARG A 44 9.90 -4.91 -18.61
C ARG A 44 8.77 -5.74 -19.15
N ASN A 45 8.72 -5.87 -20.46
CA ASN A 45 7.87 -6.82 -21.18
C ASN A 45 8.57 -8.16 -21.43
N SER A 46 7.92 -9.06 -22.18
CA SER A 46 8.41 -10.39 -22.53
C SER A 46 9.71 -10.41 -23.34
N TYR A 47 10.05 -9.31 -24.00
CA TYR A 47 11.30 -9.14 -24.78
C TYR A 47 12.41 -8.47 -23.94
N GLY A 48 12.16 -8.19 -22.67
CA GLY A 48 13.10 -7.53 -21.77
C GLY A 48 13.22 -6.01 -21.96
N ARG A 49 12.37 -5.41 -22.81
CA ARG A 49 12.27 -3.95 -22.98
C ARG A 49 11.22 -3.36 -22.05
#